data_AF-A0A931AGS9-F1
#
_entry.id   AF-A0A931AGS9-F1
#
_cell.length_a   1.000
_cell.length_b   1.000
_cell.length_c   1.000
_cell.angle_alpha   90.00
_cell.angle_beta   90.00
_cell.angle_gamma   90.00
#
_symmetry.space_group_name_H-M   'P 1'
#
loop_
_entity.id
_entity.type
_entity.pdbx_description
1 polymer ?
#
loop_
_entity_poly.entity_id
_entity_poly.type
_entity_poly.pdbx_seq_one_letter_code
_entity_poly.pdbx_strand_id
1 'polypeptide(L)' 'MADRDPITALDDSTRRYRETEQAHEDARQAVIADALAALRAGKRPTDVVEHSPFTAAYVRKLARDNGIEPAKKGSS' A
#
# COMPACT_ATOMS: atom_id res chain seq x y z
N MET A 1 26.18 16.24 29.64
CA MET A 1 25.25 16.04 28.51
C MET A 1 24.19 17.10 28.68
N ALA A 2 23.99 17.98 27.69
CA ALA A 2 22.97 19.02 27.82
C ALA A 2 21.62 18.33 28.04
N ASP A 3 21.01 18.60 29.19
CA ASP A 3 19.67 18.15 29.54
C ASP A 3 18.73 18.80 28.53
N ARG A 4 18.43 18.08 27.46
CA ARG A 4 17.59 18.59 26.39
C ARG A 4 16.18 18.65 26.97
N ASP A 5 15.57 19.84 26.91
CA ASP A 5 14.18 20.03 27.33
C ASP A 5 13.30 18.87 26.79
N PRO A 6 12.63 18.12 27.67
CA PRO A 6 11.86 16.94 27.29
C PRO A 6 10.81 17.22 26.20
N ILE A 7 10.22 18.42 26.19
CA ILE A 7 9.24 18.81 25.16
C ILE A 7 9.92 18.93 23.79
N THR A 8 11.07 19.60 23.73
CA THR A 8 11.88 19.68 22.49
C THR A 8 12.28 18.29 21.98
N ALA A 9 12.62 17.35 22.87
CA ALA A 9 12.92 15.97 22.47
C ALA A 9 11.68 15.22 21.92
N LEU A 10 10.51 15.46 22.52
CA LEU A 10 9.24 14.91 22.07
C LEU A 10 8.85 15.44 20.69
N ASP A 11 8.97 16.75 20.46
CA ASP A 11 8.69 17.38 19.15
C ASP A 11 9.53 16.77 18.03
N ASP A 12 10.82 16.55 18.30
CA ASP A 12 11.74 15.90 17.36
C ASP A 12 11.31 14.48 17.03
N SER A 13 10.96 13.68 18.04
CA SER A 13 10.51 12.30 17.84
C SER A 13 9.17 12.25 17.10
N THR A 14 8.26 13.19 17.38
CA THR A 14 6.95 13.31 16.73
C THR A 14 7.09 13.68 15.26
N ARG A 15 8.03 14.58 14.93
CA ARG A 15 8.33 14.93 13.54
C ARG A 15 8.82 13.70 12.75
N ARG A 16 9.80 12.96 13.28
CA ARG A 16 10.30 11.73 12.64
C ARG A 16 9.23 10.67 12.47
N TYR A 17 8.36 10.52 13.47
CA TYR A 17 7.22 9.62 13.40
C TYR A 17 6.30 10.00 12.23
N ARG A 18 5.90 11.28 12.12
CA ARG A 18 5.05 11.77 11.03
C ARG A 18 5.70 11.61 9.66
N GLU A 19 7.01 11.86 9.55
CA GLU A 19 7.77 11.63 8.31
C GLU A 19 7.76 10.15 7.90
N THR A 20 7.88 9.24 8.88
CA THR A 20 7.83 7.80 8.63
C THR A 20 6.43 7.35 8.21
N GLU A 21 5.37 7.85 8.87
CA GLU A 21 3.99 7.57 8.49
C GLU A 21 3.69 8.07 7.07
N GLN A 22 4.19 9.26 6.71
CA GLN A 22 4.06 9.78 5.35
C GLN A 22 4.78 8.89 4.33
N ALA A 23 6.03 8.51 4.59
CA ALA A 23 6.79 7.63 3.71
C ALA A 23 6.13 6.24 3.57
N HIS A 24 5.53 5.72 4.64
CA HIS A 24 4.76 4.48 4.61
C HIS A 24 3.50 4.61 3.76
N GLU A 25 2.74 5.71 3.90
CA GLU A 25 1.56 5.95 3.08
C GLU A 25 1.92 6.13 1.60
N ASP A 26 3.00 6.86 1.29
CA ASP A 26 3.48 7.03 -0.08
C ASP A 26 3.87 5.67 -0.70
N ALA A 27 4.60 4.84 0.04
CA ALA A 27 4.94 3.48 -0.38
C ALA A 27 3.69 2.62 -0.58
N ARG A 28 2.72 2.72 0.33
CA ARG A 28 1.44 2.00 0.23
C ARG A 28 0.67 2.40 -1.02
N GLN A 29 0.61 3.70 -1.34
CA GLN A 29 -0.05 4.20 -2.55
C GLN A 29 0.65 3.74 -3.83
N ALA A 30 1.99 3.72 -3.84
CA ALA A 30 2.77 3.18 -4.96
C ALA A 30 2.40 1.71 -5.23
N VAL A 31 2.34 0.89 -4.19
CA VAL A 31 1.96 -0.53 -4.31
C VAL A 31 0.50 -0.70 -4.78
N ILE A 32 -0.43 0.18 -4.37
CA ILE A 32 -1.81 0.18 -4.88
C ILE A 32 -1.83 0.49 -6.38
N ALA A 33 -1.07 1.51 -6.81
CA ALA A 33 -0.99 1.89 -8.22
C ALA A 33 -0.46 0.73 -9.08
N ASP A 34 0.59 0.06 -8.63
CA ASP A 34 1.17 -1.10 -9.33
C ASP A 34 0.21 -2.31 -9.34
N ALA A 35 -0.48 -2.57 -8.24
CA ALA A 35 -1.50 -3.62 -8.16
C ALA A 35 -2.64 -3.37 -9.16
N LEU A 36 -3.13 -2.13 -9.26
CA LEU A 36 -4.15 -1.75 -10.24
C LEU A 36 -3.63 -1.85 -11.68
N ALA A 37 -2.39 -1.48 -11.93
CA ALA A 37 -1.76 -1.62 -13.24
C ALA A 37 -1.68 -3.10 -13.66
N ALA A 38 -1.25 -3.99 -12.77
CA ALA A 38 -1.20 -5.43 -13.00
C ALA A 38 -2.59 -6.02 -13.29
N LEU A 39 -3.60 -5.62 -12.50
CA LEU A 39 -4.98 -6.04 -12.72
C LEU A 39 -5.53 -5.55 -14.08
N ARG A 40 -5.27 -4.30 -14.46
CA ARG A 40 -5.64 -3.75 -15.78
C ARG A 40 -4.94 -4.46 -16.93
N ALA A 41 -3.72 -4.94 -16.71
CA ALA A 41 -2.98 -5.77 -17.66
C ALA A 41 -3.50 -7.22 -17.73
N GLY A 42 -4.59 -7.55 -17.03
CA GLY A 42 -5.21 -8.88 -17.06
C GLY A 42 -4.53 -9.92 -16.16
N LYS A 43 -3.60 -9.52 -15.28
CA LYS A 43 -3.02 -10.43 -14.28
C LYS A 43 -4.10 -10.90 -13.32
N ARG A 44 -3.98 -12.15 -12.85
CA ARG A 44 -4.98 -12.72 -11.94
C ARG A 44 -4.86 -12.06 -10.57
N PRO A 45 -5.97 -11.84 -9.86
CA PRO A 45 -5.92 -11.33 -8.49
C PRO A 45 -5.08 -12.20 -7.54
N THR A 46 -4.92 -13.50 -7.80
CA THR A 46 -4.04 -14.39 -7.02
C THR A 46 -2.58 -14.00 -7.14
N ASP A 47 -2.13 -13.68 -8.36
CA ASP A 47 -0.74 -13.34 -8.65
C ASP A 47 -0.41 -11.98 -8.02
N VAL A 48 -1.36 -11.04 -8.10
CA VAL A 48 -1.22 -9.71 -7.45
C VAL A 48 -1.12 -9.82 -5.93
N VAL A 49 -1.82 -10.77 -5.31
CA VAL A 49 -1.73 -11.03 -3.86
C VAL A 49 -0.37 -11.60 -3.48
N GLU A 50 0.17 -12.53 -4.28
CA GLU A 50 1.49 -13.14 -4.03
C GLU A 50 2.62 -12.10 -4.07
N HIS A 51 2.46 -11.06 -4.88
CA HIS A 51 3.45 -10.00 -5.06
C HIS A 51 3.13 -8.69 -4.32
N SER A 52 2.14 -8.65 -3.42
CA SER A 52 1.79 -7.44 -2.67
C SER A 52 1.58 -7.71 -1.19
N PRO A 53 1.68 -6.70 -0.30
CA PRO A 53 1.37 -6.83 1.12
C PRO A 53 -0.15 -6.92 1.38
N PHE A 54 -0.97 -7.05 0.35
CA PHE A 54 -2.42 -6.96 0.44
C PHE A 54 -3.08 -8.31 0.50
N THR A 55 -4.17 -8.38 1.26
CA THR A 55 -5.00 -9.57 1.31
C THR A 55 -5.77 -9.76 -0.01
N ALA A 56 -6.13 -11.00 -0.31
CA ALA A 56 -6.94 -11.30 -1.49
C ALA A 56 -8.34 -10.64 -1.46
N ALA A 57 -8.89 -10.37 -0.27
CA ALA A 57 -10.13 -9.60 -0.15
C ALA A 57 -9.90 -8.14 -0.57
N TYR A 58 -8.79 -7.53 -0.15
CA TYR A 58 -8.45 -6.16 -0.48
C TYR A 58 -8.16 -5.97 -1.97
N VAL A 59 -7.37 -6.84 -2.59
CA VAL A 59 -7.08 -6.78 -4.03
C VAL A 59 -8.36 -6.89 -4.88
N ARG A 60 -9.29 -7.78 -4.52
CA ARG A 60 -10.59 -7.89 -5.21
C ARG A 60 -11.46 -6.64 -5.02
N LYS A 61 -11.40 -6.02 -3.84
CA LYS A 61 -12.06 -4.74 -3.59
C LYS A 61 -11.48 -3.64 -4.47
N LEU A 62 -10.14 -3.51 -4.54
CA LEU A 62 -9.45 -2.55 -5.40
C LEU A 62 -9.88 -2.69 -6.87
N ALA A 63 -9.94 -3.92 -7.39
CA ALA A 63 -10.39 -4.19 -8.74
C ALA A 63 -11.82 -3.67 -8.97
N ARG A 64 -12.76 -4.03 -8.08
CA ARG A 64 -14.17 -3.61 -8.18
C ARG A 64 -14.33 -2.10 -8.11
N ASP A 65 -13.69 -1.45 -7.13
CA ASP A 65 -13.79 -0.01 -6.89
C ASP A 65 -13.21 0.80 -8.07
N ASN A 66 -12.34 0.18 -8.89
CA ASN A 66 -11.75 0.77 -10.08
C ASN A 66 -12.35 0.25 -11.40
N GLY A 67 -13.48 -0.45 -11.35
CA GLY A 67 -14.18 -0.96 -12.55
C GLY A 67 -13.39 -2.00 -13.35
N ILE A 68 -12.44 -2.68 -12.74
CA ILE A 68 -11.65 -3.73 -13.39
C ILE A 68 -12.44 -5.03 -13.32
N GLU A 69 -12.83 -5.56 -14.47
CA GLU A 69 -13.53 -6.83 -14.55
C GLU A 69 -12.64 -7.98 -14.05
N PRO A 70 -13.21 -8.96 -13.32
CA PRO A 70 -12.47 -10.15 -12.93
C PRO A 70 -11.89 -10.85 -14.16
N ALA A 71 -10.62 -11.26 -14.10
CA ALA A 71 -10.06 -12.14 -15.12
C ALA A 71 -11.00 -13.34 -15.31
N LYS A 72 -11.42 -13.58 -16.56
CA LYS A 72 -12.39 -14.65 -16.88
C LYS A 72 -11.87 -15.97 -16.32
N LYS A 73 -12.74 -16.68 -15.61
CA LYS A 73 -12.43 -17.97 -14.99
C LYS A 73 -12.24 -18.99 -16.11
N GLY A 74 -10.99 -19.35 -16.39
CA GLY A 74 -10.63 -20.44 -17.30
C GLY A 74 -9.90 -20.00 -18.57
N SER A 75 -8.58 -20.10 -18.50
CA SER A 75 -7.73 -20.57 -19.60
C SER A 75 -6.42 -20.97 -18.94
N SER A 76 -6.14 -22.26 -18.99
CA SER A 76 -4.98 -22.96 -18.43
C SER A 76 -3.65 -22.30 -18.76
#